data_AF-A0A0B5F9P4-F1
#
_entry.id   AF-A0A0B5F9P4-F1
#
_cell.length_a   1.000
_cell.length_b   1.000
_cell.length_c   1.000
_cell.angle_alpha   90.00
_cell.angle_beta   90.00
_cell.angle_gamma   90.00
#
_symmetry.space_group_name_H-M   'P 1'
#
loop_
_entity.id
_entity.type
_entity.pdbx_description
1 polymer ?
#
loop_
_entity_poly.entity_id
_entity_poly.type
_entity_poly.pdbx_seq_one_letter_code
_entity_poly.pdbx_strand_id
1 'polypeptide(L)'
;MGAYGYRSTGAAVASVSLGLVLALAGCGGEDEADGAARGSAPSTAEKRATPSKTPARKPSPSASPTAKPSPTGTSAADGTDVGACYDGRCEIAVSEPTEIALDGRFEIADFSIARVTSSSVVVEGTGRGGTFMQTQVGAGGTGGLNGLGFRVKSLAKGTAVLAFFPEK
;
A
#
# COMPACT_ATOMS: atom_id res chain seq x y z
N MET A 1 -17.57 43.78 -27.54
CA MET A 1 -18.46 43.90 -26.36
C MET A 1 -18.64 42.50 -25.78
N GLY A 2 -18.28 42.14 -24.55
CA GLY A 2 -17.65 42.84 -23.44
C GLY A 2 -16.96 41.80 -22.53
N ALA A 3 -15.93 42.27 -21.83
CA ALA A 3 -15.11 41.51 -20.90
C ALA A 3 -15.69 41.56 -19.49
N TYR A 4 -15.55 40.48 -18.71
CA TYR A 4 -15.56 40.53 -17.25
C TYR A 4 -14.40 39.69 -16.71
N GLY A 5 -13.28 40.36 -16.49
CA GLY A 5 -12.19 39.83 -15.68
C GLY A 5 -12.50 40.06 -14.21
N TYR A 6 -12.29 39.04 -13.37
CA TYR A 6 -12.26 39.21 -11.93
C TYR A 6 -10.80 39.26 -11.48
N ARG A 7 -10.31 40.49 -11.23
CA ARG A 7 -9.05 40.72 -10.54
C ARG A 7 -9.34 40.82 -9.05
N SER A 8 -8.82 39.90 -8.26
CA SER A 8 -8.71 40.09 -6.81
C SER A 8 -7.23 40.31 -6.48
N THR A 9 -6.89 41.55 -6.19
CA THR A 9 -5.64 42.01 -5.60
C THR A 9 -5.88 42.28 -4.12
N GLY A 10 -5.03 41.77 -3.23
CA GLY A 10 -5.17 42.07 -1.80
C GLY A 10 -4.05 41.53 -0.91
N ALA A 11 -2.94 42.29 -0.89
CA ALA A 11 -2.04 42.59 0.22
C ALA A 11 -1.49 41.48 1.16
N ALA A 12 -0.16 41.48 1.25
CA ALA A 12 0.66 40.81 2.25
C ALA A 12 0.41 41.33 3.68
N VAL A 13 0.58 40.44 4.67
CA VAL A 13 0.91 40.81 6.06
C VAL A 13 2.04 39.89 6.55
N ALA A 14 3.17 40.49 6.90
CA ALA A 14 4.31 39.87 7.56
C ALA A 14 4.26 40.19 9.06
N SER A 15 4.52 39.21 9.95
CA SER A 15 4.91 39.33 11.39
C SER A 15 5.15 37.89 11.90
N VAL A 16 6.35 37.37 12.16
CA VAL A 16 7.38 37.65 13.20
C VAL A 16 6.94 37.25 14.63
N SER A 17 7.40 36.08 15.10
CA SER A 17 8.11 35.85 16.39
C SER A 17 7.74 34.57 17.15
N LEU A 18 8.77 33.72 17.33
CA LEU A 18 9.31 33.26 18.61
C LEU A 18 8.41 32.45 19.58
N GLY A 19 8.74 31.18 19.74
CA GLY A 19 8.25 30.34 20.84
C GLY A 19 9.07 29.06 21.01
N LEU A 20 10.19 29.17 21.73
CA LEU A 20 11.04 28.08 22.22
C LEU A 20 10.44 27.50 23.51
N VAL A 21 10.14 26.19 23.57
CA VAL A 21 10.19 25.41 24.83
C VAL A 21 10.61 23.96 24.52
N LEU A 22 11.78 23.58 25.03
CA LEU A 22 12.21 22.19 25.19
C LEU A 22 11.55 21.60 26.45
N ALA A 23 11.03 20.38 26.36
CA ALA A 23 10.86 19.50 27.51
C ALA A 23 11.40 18.10 27.15
N LEU A 24 12.45 17.70 27.87
CA LEU A 24 13.04 16.37 27.91
C LEU A 24 12.39 15.57 29.06
N ALA A 25 12.53 14.24 28.96
CA ALA A 25 12.47 13.23 30.02
C ALA A 25 11.15 12.44 30.18
N GLY A 26 11.28 11.11 30.13
CA GLY A 26 10.26 10.14 30.50
C GLY A 26 10.54 8.71 30.01
N CYS A 27 11.71 8.14 30.31
CA CYS A 27 12.00 6.72 30.20
C CYS A 27 11.53 6.05 31.51
N GLY A 28 10.60 5.10 31.44
CA GLY A 28 10.13 4.33 32.60
C GLY A 28 10.16 2.85 32.25
N GLY A 29 11.23 2.18 32.63
CA GLY A 29 11.33 0.73 32.73
C GLY A 29 11.19 0.34 34.19
N GLU A 30 10.41 -0.71 34.44
CA GLU A 30 10.30 -1.37 35.74
C GLU A 30 10.71 -2.83 35.55
N ASP A 31 11.88 -3.14 36.07
CA ASP A 31 12.43 -4.48 36.23
C ASP A 31 11.82 -5.13 37.49
N GLU A 32 11.07 -6.22 37.36
CA GLU A 32 10.82 -7.15 38.46
C GLU A 32 11.59 -8.45 38.22
N ALA A 33 12.73 -8.54 38.91
CA ALA A 33 13.55 -9.73 38.99
C ALA A 33 13.42 -10.33 40.40
N ASP A 34 12.69 -11.45 40.49
CA ASP A 34 12.63 -12.30 41.67
C ASP A 34 13.22 -13.68 41.37
N GLY A 35 14.06 -14.16 42.28
CA GLY A 35 14.35 -15.60 42.39
C GLY A 35 15.83 -15.97 42.43
N ALA A 36 16.46 -15.72 43.57
CA ALA A 36 17.79 -16.22 43.92
C ALA A 36 17.84 -17.75 44.04
N ALA A 37 18.93 -18.38 43.59
CA ALA A 37 19.64 -19.40 44.38
C ALA A 37 21.03 -19.73 43.81
N ARG A 38 21.99 -19.71 44.73
CA ARG A 38 23.42 -20.02 44.68
C ARG A 38 23.76 -21.39 44.06
N GLY A 39 24.98 -21.49 43.52
CA GLY A 39 25.78 -22.72 43.70
C GLY A 39 26.76 -23.09 42.58
N SER A 40 28.04 -22.77 42.80
CA SER A 40 29.25 -23.55 42.45
C SER A 40 29.52 -24.03 41.00
N ALA A 41 30.63 -23.54 40.44
CA ALA A 41 31.48 -24.26 39.46
C ALA A 41 32.42 -25.24 40.22
N PRO A 42 33.27 -26.12 39.58
CA PRO A 42 33.60 -26.27 38.15
C PRO A 42 33.80 -27.73 37.60
N SER A 43 34.10 -27.81 36.29
CA SER A 43 34.92 -28.79 35.51
C SER A 43 34.87 -30.30 35.78
N THR A 44 34.52 -31.11 34.77
CA THR A 44 35.35 -32.22 34.24
C THR A 44 34.76 -32.84 32.95
N ALA A 45 35.62 -33.57 32.24
CA ALA A 45 35.58 -33.89 30.84
C ALA A 45 34.75 -35.13 30.44
N GLU A 46 34.53 -35.20 29.12
CA GLU A 46 34.72 -36.38 28.26
C GLU A 46 33.55 -37.31 27.87
N LYS A 47 33.49 -37.50 26.54
CA LYS A 47 33.00 -38.64 25.73
C LYS A 47 31.54 -38.69 25.27
N ARG A 48 31.40 -38.28 23.99
CA ARG A 48 31.06 -39.12 22.82
C ARG A 48 29.71 -39.84 22.85
N ALA A 49 28.79 -39.37 22.01
CA ALA A 49 28.23 -40.15 20.91
C ALA A 49 27.37 -39.26 19.99
N THR A 50 27.76 -39.16 18.71
CA THR A 50 26.83 -38.86 17.62
C THR A 50 25.87 -40.06 17.45
N PRO A 51 24.61 -39.82 17.05
CA PRO A 51 24.30 -40.07 15.65
C PRO A 51 23.39 -39.01 15.00
N SER A 52 23.63 -38.84 13.71
CA SER A 52 22.87 -38.08 12.71
C SER A 52 21.36 -38.16 12.86
N LYS A 53 20.69 -36.99 12.81
CA LYS A 53 19.45 -36.77 12.04
C LYS A 53 19.37 -35.31 11.58
N THR A 54 19.89 -35.03 10.39
CA THR A 54 19.41 -33.92 9.54
C THR A 54 18.41 -34.54 8.56
N PRO A 55 17.19 -33.99 8.47
CA PRO A 55 16.83 -33.22 7.27
C PRO A 55 16.22 -31.87 7.69
N ALA A 56 16.79 -30.74 7.26
CA ALA A 56 16.43 -30.08 6.01
C ALA A 56 14.93 -29.71 5.92
N ARG A 57 14.64 -28.42 6.14
CA ARG A 57 13.81 -27.58 5.26
C ARG A 57 13.94 -26.13 5.70
N LYS A 58 14.97 -25.47 5.17
CA LYS A 58 14.93 -24.02 4.91
C LYS A 58 13.65 -23.79 4.08
N PRO A 59 12.78 -22.81 4.39
CA PRO A 59 11.79 -22.39 3.42
C PRO A 59 12.56 -21.88 2.20
N SER A 60 12.62 -22.72 1.17
CA SER A 60 12.97 -22.30 -0.17
C SER A 60 11.93 -21.24 -0.54
N PRO A 61 12.30 -20.01 -0.92
CA PRO A 61 11.34 -19.13 -1.55
C PRO A 61 10.75 -19.90 -2.74
N SER A 62 9.43 -20.09 -2.64
CA SER A 62 8.60 -20.70 -3.66
C SER A 62 8.86 -19.97 -4.97
N ALA A 63 8.90 -20.75 -6.04
CA ALA A 63 9.28 -20.36 -7.39
C ALA A 63 8.81 -18.94 -7.76
N SER A 64 9.78 -18.09 -8.08
CA SER A 64 9.52 -16.86 -8.83
C SER A 64 8.83 -17.28 -10.14
N PRO A 65 7.56 -16.89 -10.40
CA PRO A 65 6.99 -17.13 -11.70
C PRO A 65 7.88 -16.38 -12.70
N THR A 66 8.36 -17.10 -13.71
CA THR A 66 8.99 -16.50 -14.88
C THR A 66 7.96 -15.55 -15.48
N ALA A 67 8.12 -14.25 -15.19
CA ALA A 67 7.24 -13.23 -15.72
C ALA A 67 7.41 -13.24 -17.24
N LYS A 68 6.41 -13.81 -17.92
CA LYS A 68 6.19 -13.62 -19.36
C LYS A 68 6.29 -12.12 -19.65
N PRO A 69 7.02 -11.68 -20.70
CA PRO A 69 7.16 -10.26 -21.01
C PRO A 69 5.78 -9.61 -21.07
N SER A 70 5.62 -8.56 -20.25
CA SER A 70 4.40 -7.79 -20.12
C SER A 70 4.04 -7.19 -21.47
N PRO A 71 2.76 -7.18 -21.89
CA PRO A 71 2.35 -6.53 -23.12
C PRO A 71 2.79 -5.07 -23.08
N THR A 72 3.54 -4.64 -24.10
CA THR A 72 4.03 -3.26 -24.31
C THR A 72 2.89 -2.27 -24.64
N GLY A 73 1.66 -2.60 -24.28
CA GLY A 73 0.48 -1.81 -24.56
C GLY A 73 -0.05 -1.18 -23.27
N THR A 74 -0.21 0.13 -23.30
CA THR A 74 -1.13 0.87 -22.41
C THR A 74 -2.59 0.64 -22.81
N SER A 75 -2.86 -0.31 -23.71
CA SER A 75 -4.19 -0.61 -24.20
C SER A 75 -4.92 -1.46 -23.16
N ALA A 76 -5.82 -0.82 -22.45
CA ALA A 76 -6.78 -1.45 -21.56
C ALA A 76 -8.00 -1.92 -22.37
N ALA A 77 -8.70 -2.97 -21.92
CA ALA A 77 -9.84 -3.53 -22.66
C ALA A 77 -10.98 -2.52 -22.81
N ASP A 78 -11.24 -1.73 -21.77
CA ASP A 78 -12.28 -0.70 -21.70
C ASP A 78 -11.70 0.71 -21.91
N GLY A 79 -10.44 0.81 -22.37
CA GLY A 79 -9.79 2.10 -22.62
C GLY A 79 -9.69 2.95 -21.35
N THR A 80 -10.28 4.14 -21.37
CA THR A 80 -10.34 5.05 -20.20
C THR A 80 -11.76 5.16 -19.64
N ASP A 81 -12.66 4.25 -20.01
CA ASP A 81 -14.06 4.28 -19.58
C ASP A 81 -14.20 3.76 -18.14
N VAL A 82 -14.15 4.68 -17.17
CA VAL A 82 -14.34 4.36 -15.75
C VAL A 82 -15.74 3.83 -15.43
N GLY A 83 -16.74 4.11 -16.27
CA GLY A 83 -18.09 3.61 -16.09
C GLY A 83 -18.20 2.10 -16.29
N ALA A 84 -17.31 1.52 -17.10
CA ALA A 84 -17.20 0.07 -17.29
C ALA A 84 -16.87 -0.67 -15.99
N CYS A 85 -16.29 0.02 -15.00
CA CYS A 85 -15.87 -0.57 -13.74
C CYS A 85 -16.96 -0.62 -12.66
N TYR A 86 -18.19 -0.21 -12.96
CA TYR A 86 -19.27 -0.17 -11.98
C TYR A 86 -19.50 -1.52 -11.27
N ASP A 87 -19.47 -2.61 -12.04
CA ASP A 87 -19.61 -3.97 -11.52
C ASP A 87 -18.25 -4.58 -11.08
N GLY A 88 -17.19 -3.79 -11.03
CA GLY A 88 -15.84 -4.22 -10.69
C GLY A 88 -15.22 -5.20 -11.69
N ARG A 89 -15.75 -5.34 -12.92
CA ARG A 89 -15.20 -6.21 -13.97
C ARG A 89 -14.83 -5.38 -15.21
N CYS A 90 -13.67 -4.74 -15.15
CA CYS A 90 -13.18 -3.90 -16.24
C CYS A 90 -11.65 -3.94 -16.32
N GLU A 91 -11.10 -3.42 -17.39
CA GLU A 91 -9.70 -3.08 -17.54
C GLU A 91 -9.59 -1.67 -18.14
N ILE A 92 -9.06 -0.72 -17.35
CA ILE A 92 -8.94 0.70 -17.74
C ILE A 92 -7.49 1.20 -17.66
N ALA A 93 -7.19 2.23 -18.43
CA ALA A 93 -5.94 2.98 -18.42
C ALA A 93 -6.14 4.31 -17.70
N VAL A 94 -5.25 4.63 -16.77
CA VAL A 94 -5.38 5.82 -15.91
C VAL A 94 -4.02 6.50 -15.77
N SER A 95 -3.94 7.82 -15.99
CA SER A 95 -2.71 8.61 -15.86
C SER A 95 -2.79 9.71 -14.80
N GLU A 96 -4.00 10.05 -14.36
CA GLU A 96 -4.27 11.13 -13.42
C GLU A 96 -5.17 10.63 -12.29
N PRO A 97 -5.26 11.37 -11.16
CA PRO A 97 -6.19 11.03 -10.10
C PRO A 97 -7.62 10.90 -10.64
N THR A 98 -8.27 9.77 -10.39
CA THR A 98 -9.54 9.40 -11.04
C THR A 98 -10.46 8.73 -10.04
N GLU A 99 -11.68 9.26 -9.92
CA GLU A 99 -12.75 8.63 -9.15
C GLU A 99 -13.48 7.60 -10.02
N ILE A 100 -13.86 6.47 -9.41
CA ILE A 100 -14.56 5.39 -10.10
C ILE A 100 -15.79 5.04 -9.28
N ALA A 101 -16.97 5.22 -9.88
CA ALA A 101 -18.22 4.81 -9.27
C ALA A 101 -18.32 3.27 -9.26
N LEU A 102 -18.62 2.71 -8.10
CA LEU A 102 -18.74 1.27 -7.89
C LEU A 102 -20.14 0.90 -7.42
N ASP A 103 -20.56 -0.33 -7.71
CA ASP A 103 -21.76 -0.90 -7.16
C ASP A 103 -21.67 -1.01 -5.63
N GLY A 104 -22.79 -0.74 -4.94
CA GLY A 104 -22.85 -0.73 -3.48
C GLY A 104 -22.51 -2.07 -2.81
N ARG A 105 -22.52 -3.18 -3.56
CA ARG A 105 -22.12 -4.52 -3.09
C ARG A 105 -20.67 -4.61 -2.63
N PHE A 106 -19.82 -3.69 -3.06
CA PHE A 106 -18.41 -3.68 -2.69
C PHE A 106 -18.15 -3.05 -1.31
N GLU A 107 -19.18 -2.49 -0.67
CA GLU A 107 -19.11 -1.79 0.63
C GLU A 107 -18.15 -0.59 0.65
N ILE A 108 -17.91 0.00 -0.52
CA ILE A 108 -17.09 1.20 -0.72
C ILE A 108 -18.03 2.34 -1.12
N ALA A 109 -17.99 3.44 -0.36
CA ALA A 109 -18.75 4.65 -0.62
C ALA A 109 -18.04 5.55 -1.64
N ASP A 110 -16.73 5.72 -1.48
CA ASP A 110 -15.87 6.51 -2.36
C ASP A 110 -14.69 5.65 -2.78
N PHE A 111 -14.37 5.61 -4.07
CA PHE A 111 -13.22 4.88 -4.58
C PHE A 111 -12.47 5.72 -5.61
N SER A 112 -11.15 5.82 -5.47
CA SER A 112 -10.32 6.55 -6.41
C SER A 112 -8.94 5.95 -6.61
N ILE A 113 -8.43 6.17 -7.81
CA ILE A 113 -7.00 6.11 -8.09
C ILE A 113 -6.43 7.46 -7.66
N ALA A 114 -5.74 7.51 -6.52
CA ALA A 114 -5.26 8.77 -5.96
C ALA A 114 -3.97 9.26 -6.63
N ARG A 115 -3.11 8.34 -7.07
CA ARG A 115 -1.84 8.68 -7.72
C ARG A 115 -1.31 7.55 -8.59
N VAL A 116 -0.80 7.90 -9.77
CA VAL A 116 0.00 7.00 -10.61
C VAL A 116 1.43 7.53 -10.68
N THR A 117 2.41 6.67 -10.38
CA THR A 117 3.83 6.97 -10.50
C THR A 117 4.48 6.05 -11.54
N SER A 118 5.79 6.18 -11.75
CA SER A 118 6.54 5.28 -12.63
C SER A 118 6.65 3.85 -12.12
N SER A 119 6.46 3.61 -10.82
CA SER A 119 6.67 2.30 -10.19
C SER A 119 5.47 1.78 -9.39
N SER A 120 4.49 2.62 -9.08
CA SER A 120 3.32 2.23 -8.29
C SER A 120 2.06 3.04 -8.62
N VAL A 121 0.91 2.43 -8.29
CA VAL A 121 -0.41 3.06 -8.23
C VAL A 121 -0.83 3.13 -6.77
N VAL A 122 -1.33 4.28 -6.34
CA VAL A 122 -1.99 4.47 -5.05
C VAL A 122 -3.49 4.48 -5.29
N VAL A 123 -4.19 3.61 -4.56
CA VAL A 123 -5.63 3.47 -4.59
C VAL A 123 -6.17 3.77 -3.21
N GLU A 124 -7.25 4.53 -3.16
CA GLU A 124 -7.91 4.97 -1.95
C GLU A 124 -9.39 4.64 -2.02
N GLY A 125 -9.99 4.43 -0.85
CA GLY A 125 -11.43 4.37 -0.75
C GLY A 125 -11.93 4.51 0.67
N THR A 126 -13.20 4.86 0.79
CA THR A 126 -13.90 5.01 2.07
C THR A 126 -14.96 3.92 2.16
N GLY A 127 -14.92 3.08 3.20
CA GLY A 127 -15.98 2.10 3.43
C GLY A 127 -17.30 2.78 3.82
N ARG A 128 -18.44 2.12 3.66
CA ARG A 128 -19.76 2.69 4.06
C ARG A 128 -19.86 3.11 5.54
N GLY A 129 -19.00 2.57 6.40
CA GLY A 129 -18.87 2.97 7.81
C GLY A 129 -17.98 4.19 8.07
N GLY A 130 -17.46 4.85 7.01
CA GLY A 130 -16.57 6.00 7.11
C GLY A 130 -15.09 5.67 7.29
N THR A 131 -14.71 4.39 7.26
CA THR A 131 -13.31 3.96 7.37
C THR A 131 -12.55 4.27 6.10
N PHE A 132 -11.53 5.11 6.21
CA PHE A 132 -10.58 5.36 5.12
C PHE A 132 -9.62 4.18 4.95
N MET A 133 -9.37 3.82 3.70
CA MET A 133 -8.47 2.75 3.31
C MET A 133 -7.59 3.21 2.15
N GLN A 134 -6.34 2.78 2.16
CA GLN A 134 -5.38 3.10 1.11
C GLN A 134 -4.44 1.93 0.89
N THR A 135 -4.06 1.71 -0.36
CA THR A 135 -3.06 0.72 -0.73
C THR A 135 -2.21 1.20 -1.89
N GLN A 136 -0.97 0.71 -1.94
CA GLN A 136 -0.04 1.00 -3.02
C GLN A 136 0.42 -0.29 -3.67
N VAL A 137 0.30 -0.37 -5.01
CA VAL A 137 0.59 -1.57 -5.77
C VAL A 137 1.49 -1.25 -6.96
N GLY A 138 2.57 -2.03 -7.10
CA GLY A 138 3.49 -1.92 -8.24
C GLY A 138 3.04 -2.72 -9.46
N ALA A 139 3.72 -2.52 -10.59
CA ALA A 139 3.45 -3.26 -11.82
C ALA A 139 3.49 -4.78 -11.60
N GLY A 140 2.50 -5.49 -12.13
CA GLY A 140 2.31 -6.93 -11.96
C GLY A 140 1.63 -7.33 -10.64
N GLY A 141 1.58 -6.43 -9.66
CA GLY A 141 1.01 -6.65 -8.33
C GLY A 141 -0.52 -6.63 -8.33
N THR A 142 -1.08 -7.15 -7.24
CA THR A 142 -2.52 -7.19 -6.98
C THR A 142 -2.78 -6.54 -5.62
N GLY A 143 -3.82 -5.72 -5.54
CA GLY A 143 -4.33 -5.15 -4.31
C GLY A 143 -5.84 -5.31 -4.25
N GLY A 144 -6.43 -4.90 -3.14
CA GLY A 144 -7.87 -4.95 -2.95
C GLY A 144 -8.32 -4.05 -1.81
N LEU A 145 -9.58 -3.67 -1.87
CA LEU A 145 -10.30 -2.89 -0.87
C LEU A 145 -11.68 -3.55 -0.73
N ASN A 146 -12.03 -4.01 0.48
CA ASN A 146 -13.29 -4.71 0.78
C ASN A 146 -13.61 -5.89 -0.15
N GLY A 147 -14.60 -5.74 -1.02
CA GLY A 147 -15.03 -6.76 -1.98
C GLY A 147 -14.46 -6.59 -3.38
N LEU A 148 -13.61 -5.57 -3.61
CA LEU A 148 -13.05 -5.24 -4.91
C LEU A 148 -11.54 -5.47 -4.92
N GLY A 149 -11.10 -6.38 -5.79
CA GLY A 149 -9.70 -6.60 -6.13
C GLY A 149 -9.32 -5.86 -7.41
N PHE A 150 -8.03 -5.56 -7.53
CA PHE A 150 -7.47 -4.98 -8.75
C PHE A 150 -6.04 -5.46 -8.98
N ARG A 151 -5.65 -5.53 -10.25
CA ARG A 151 -4.29 -5.87 -10.68
C ARG A 151 -3.71 -4.75 -11.52
N VAL A 152 -2.48 -4.34 -11.20
CA VAL A 152 -1.71 -3.42 -12.04
C VAL A 152 -1.06 -4.23 -13.16
N LYS A 153 -1.64 -4.22 -14.36
CA LYS A 153 -1.09 -4.98 -15.50
C LYS A 153 0.20 -4.37 -16.03
N SER A 154 0.25 -3.04 -16.11
CA SER A 154 1.43 -2.32 -16.57
C SER A 154 1.50 -0.91 -15.98
N LEU A 155 2.72 -0.38 -15.88
CA LEU A 155 3.03 1.01 -15.59
C LEU A 155 4.03 1.49 -16.62
N ALA A 156 3.64 2.47 -17.43
CA ALA A 156 4.50 3.03 -18.46
C ALA A 156 4.14 4.49 -18.69
N LYS A 157 5.15 5.37 -18.75
CA LYS A 157 4.99 6.79 -19.06
C LYS A 157 3.98 7.52 -18.16
N GLY A 158 3.87 7.12 -16.89
CA GLY A 158 2.91 7.70 -15.95
C GLY A 158 1.46 7.22 -16.13
N THR A 159 1.23 6.23 -17.00
CA THR A 159 -0.07 5.58 -17.16
C THR A 159 -0.03 4.16 -16.59
N ALA A 160 -1.06 3.82 -15.82
CA ALA A 160 -1.31 2.48 -15.31
C ALA A 160 -2.43 1.81 -16.10
N VAL A 161 -2.28 0.53 -16.44
CA VAL A 161 -3.41 -0.31 -16.86
C VAL A 161 -3.84 -1.15 -15.66
N LEU A 162 -5.08 -0.97 -15.22
CA LEU A 162 -5.67 -1.61 -14.06
C LEU A 162 -6.78 -2.55 -14.51
N ALA A 163 -6.73 -3.80 -14.06
CA ALA A 163 -7.82 -4.75 -14.23
C ALA A 163 -8.51 -5.02 -12.89
N PHE A 164 -9.81 -4.80 -12.82
CA PHE A 164 -10.62 -4.94 -11.61
C PHE A 164 -11.38 -6.27 -11.60
N PHE A 165 -11.63 -6.79 -10.40
CA PHE A 165 -12.42 -8.00 -10.20
C PHE A 165 -13.09 -8.05 -8.81
N PRO A 166 -14.35 -8.49 -8.69
CA PRO A 166 -14.93 -8.90 -7.41
C PRO A 166 -14.15 -10.01 -6.72
N GLU A 167 -13.96 -9.89 -5.40
CA GLU A 167 -13.30 -10.87 -4.51
C GLU A 167 -14.27 -11.73 -3.68
N LYS A 168 -15.57 -11.43 -3.71
CA LYS A 168 -16.62 -12.20 -3.02
C LYS A 168 -17.87 -12.35 -3.88
#